data_AF-A0A9P5YFD7-F1
#
_entry.id   AF-A0A9P5YFD7-F1
#
_cell.length_a   1.000
_cell.length_b   1.000
_cell.length_c   1.000
_cell.angle_alpha   90.00
_cell.angle_beta   90.00
_cell.angle_gamma   90.00
#
_symmetry.space_group_name_H-M   'P 1'
#
loop_
_entity.id
_entity.type
_entity.pdbx_description
1 polymer ?
#
loop_
_entity_poly.entity_id
_entity_poly.type
_entity_poly.pdbx_seq_one_letter_code
_entity_poly.pdbx_strand_id
1 'polypeptide(L)'
;MFFLINSAKKVPTPTSLPSNWPSSLHHKCSFPSCYHPNPPQAVAGLYNCCGRARRGFACKGTYIVSQASADQSMRKFHDSLVREETKKQTTQTLQRRAAQRKRIDASRPDSPSPIFRRPRLNLEKMHYDPHHGQVSVQQVPISMARQSPTLGQYFPSPQHNLS
;
A
#
# COMPACT_ATOMS: atom_id res chain seq x y z
N MET A 1 38.75 34.54 19.43
CA MET A 1 37.94 34.69 18.20
C MET A 1 37.60 33.30 17.71
N PHE A 2 36.35 32.85 17.85
CA PHE A 2 35.89 31.55 17.35
C PHE A 2 35.09 31.77 16.06
N PHE A 3 35.60 31.26 14.94
CA PHE A 3 34.87 31.27 13.68
C PHE A 3 33.92 30.07 13.64
N LEU A 4 32.62 30.31 13.87
CA LEU A 4 31.56 29.35 13.59
C LEU A 4 31.35 29.31 12.07
N ILE A 5 32.03 28.39 11.39
CA ILE A 5 31.79 28.13 9.97
C ILE A 5 30.51 27.29 9.85
N ASN A 6 29.36 27.97 9.83
CA ASN A 6 28.09 27.40 9.38
C ASN A 6 28.17 27.15 7.87
N SER A 7 28.90 26.11 7.47
CA SER A 7 28.82 25.55 6.12
C SER A 7 27.45 24.91 5.96
N ALA A 8 26.46 25.71 5.55
CA ALA A 8 25.18 25.23 5.05
C ALA A 8 25.47 24.31 3.84
N LYS A 9 25.61 23.01 4.12
CA LYS A 9 25.75 21.98 3.09
C LYS A 9 24.49 22.08 2.23
N LYS A 10 24.62 22.61 1.01
CA LYS A 10 23.56 22.61 0.01
C LYS A 10 22.98 21.20 -0.04
N VAL A 11 21.73 21.05 0.39
CA VAL A 11 21.01 19.78 0.31
C VAL A 11 20.97 19.42 -1.16
N PRO A 12 21.62 18.32 -1.59
CA PRO A 12 21.60 17.93 -3.00
C PRO A 12 20.14 17.81 -3.43
N THR A 13 19.78 18.51 -4.50
CA THR A 13 18.47 18.30 -5.13
C THR A 13 18.35 16.82 -5.44
N PRO A 14 17.21 16.18 -5.12
CA PRO A 14 17.05 14.75 -5.32
C PRO A 14 17.23 14.49 -6.82
N THR A 15 18.35 13.87 -7.19
CA THR A 15 18.56 13.39 -8.55
C THR A 15 17.38 12.49 -8.87
N SER A 16 16.58 12.92 -9.84
CA SER A 16 15.44 12.16 -10.33
C SER A 16 15.91 10.73 -10.60
N LEU A 17 15.28 9.76 -9.94
CA LEU A 17 15.60 8.35 -10.15
C LEU A 17 15.34 8.02 -11.63
N PRO A 18 16.11 7.10 -12.24
CA PRO A 18 15.83 6.63 -13.59
C PRO A 18 14.38 6.19 -13.76
N SER A 19 13.78 6.37 -14.94
CA SER A 19 12.38 5.98 -15.19
C SER A 19 12.13 4.48 -15.02
N ASN A 20 13.16 3.66 -15.21
CA ASN A 20 13.12 2.21 -15.03
C ASN A 20 13.43 1.75 -13.59
N TRP A 21 13.44 2.67 -12.61
CA TRP A 21 13.65 2.31 -11.21
C TRP A 21 12.45 1.52 -10.67
N PRO A 22 12.66 0.42 -9.93
CA PRO A 22 11.58 -0.51 -9.58
C PRO A 22 10.50 0.12 -8.69
N SER A 23 10.87 1.07 -7.83
CA SER A 23 9.91 1.88 -7.06
C SER A 23 10.58 3.14 -6.54
N SER A 24 9.82 4.18 -6.23
CA SER A 24 10.32 5.38 -5.54
C SER A 24 10.93 5.11 -4.15
N LEU A 25 10.63 3.97 -3.52
CA LEU A 25 11.18 3.58 -2.22
C LEU A 25 12.59 2.96 -2.28
N HIS A 26 13.10 2.65 -3.48
CA HIS A 26 14.44 2.09 -3.63
C HIS A 26 15.49 3.20 -3.61
N HIS A 27 16.60 2.96 -2.92
CA HIS A 27 17.63 3.97 -2.70
C HIS A 27 18.80 3.83 -3.68
N LYS A 28 19.31 4.96 -4.17
CA LYS A 28 20.48 5.01 -5.06
C LYS A 28 21.77 4.95 -4.22
N CYS A 29 22.72 4.13 -4.70
CA CYS A 29 24.06 4.08 -4.14
C CYS A 29 24.78 5.43 -4.29
N SER A 30 25.64 5.77 -3.32
CA SER A 30 26.51 6.95 -3.33
C SER A 30 27.61 6.86 -4.40
N PHE A 31 27.94 5.66 -4.87
CA PHE A 31 28.91 5.46 -5.94
C PHE A 31 28.29 5.85 -7.31
N PRO A 32 28.81 6.85 -8.03
CA PRO A 32 28.13 7.44 -9.19
C PRO A 32 27.81 6.46 -10.33
N SER A 33 28.66 5.44 -10.52
CA SER A 33 28.49 4.43 -11.58
C SER A 33 27.71 3.19 -11.12
N CYS A 34 27.23 3.16 -9.87
CA CYS A 34 26.40 2.08 -9.37
C CYS A 34 24.91 2.42 -9.54
N TYR A 35 24.25 1.70 -10.46
CA TYR A 35 22.81 1.82 -10.74
C TYR A 35 21.99 0.70 -10.08
N HIS A 36 22.52 0.07 -9.04
CA HIS A 36 21.79 -0.97 -8.32
C HIS A 36 20.68 -0.33 -7.46
N PRO A 37 19.42 -0.78 -7.60
CA PRO A 37 18.32 -0.29 -6.78
C PRO A 37 18.37 -0.97 -5.40
N ASN A 38 18.86 -0.25 -4.38
CA ASN A 38 18.90 -0.82 -3.03
C ASN A 38 17.48 -0.90 -2.45
N PRO A 39 17.14 -1.98 -1.74
CA PRO A 39 15.79 -2.20 -1.24
C PRO A 39 15.39 -1.14 -0.21
N PRO A 40 14.07 -0.90 -0.05
CA PRO A 40 13.54 -0.06 1.02
C PRO A 40 13.99 -0.58 2.41
N GLN A 41 14.29 0.32 3.34
CA GLN A 41 14.66 -0.02 4.72
C GLN A 41 13.61 0.53 5.69
N ALA A 42 13.34 -0.20 6.77
CA ALA A 42 12.37 0.21 7.78
C ALA A 42 12.94 1.19 8.82
N VAL A 43 14.26 1.39 8.84
CA VAL A 43 14.96 2.23 9.80
C VAL A 43 15.82 3.24 9.06
N ALA A 44 15.91 4.46 9.61
CA ALA A 44 16.80 5.49 9.08
C ALA A 44 18.27 5.15 9.40
N GLY A 45 19.17 5.43 8.47
CA GLY A 45 20.59 5.15 8.69
C GLY A 45 21.44 5.14 7.43
N LEU A 46 22.70 4.77 7.60
CA LEU A 46 23.66 4.55 6.52
C LEU A 46 23.81 3.04 6.28
N TYR A 47 23.57 2.62 5.05
CA TYR A 47 23.57 1.21 4.66
C TYR A 47 24.59 0.93 3.55
N ASN A 48 25.12 -0.28 3.52
CA ASN A 48 26.00 -0.75 2.45
C ASN A 48 25.20 -1.08 1.20
N CYS A 49 25.71 -0.70 0.03
CA CYS A 49 25.09 -1.05 -1.25
C CYS A 49 25.12 -2.56 -1.49
N CYS A 50 23.99 -3.14 -1.89
CA CYS A 50 23.88 -4.57 -2.21
C CYS A 50 24.28 -4.90 -3.66
N GLY A 51 24.65 -3.89 -4.45
CA GLY A 51 24.99 -4.05 -5.86
C GLY A 51 26.33 -4.71 -6.11
N ARG A 52 26.53 -5.17 -7.35
CA ARG A 52 27.83 -5.62 -7.87
C ARG A 52 28.42 -4.58 -8.82
N ALA A 53 29.73 -4.39 -8.76
CA ALA A 53 30.49 -3.60 -9.71
C ALA A 53 30.65 -4.35 -11.04
N ARG A 54 31.08 -3.64 -12.10
CA ARG A 54 31.25 -4.16 -13.48
C ARG A 54 32.17 -5.39 -13.64
N ARG A 55 32.85 -5.83 -12.57
CA ARG A 55 33.73 -7.02 -12.55
C ARG A 55 33.27 -8.10 -11.57
N GLY A 56 31.99 -8.06 -11.15
CA GLY A 56 31.41 -9.05 -10.25
C GLY A 56 31.69 -8.85 -8.76
N PHE A 57 32.65 -7.97 -8.41
CA PHE A 57 32.93 -7.58 -7.02
C PHE A 57 31.76 -6.85 -6.37
N ALA A 58 31.60 -6.98 -5.06
CA ALA A 58 30.63 -6.21 -4.29
C ALA A 58 30.89 -4.70 -4.42
N CYS A 59 29.83 -3.91 -4.57
CA CYS A 59 29.91 -2.46 -4.53
C CYS A 59 30.30 -2.01 -3.12
N LYS A 60 31.35 -1.18 -3.00
CA LYS A 60 31.78 -0.59 -1.71
C LYS A 60 31.07 0.73 -1.38
N GLY A 61 30.09 1.13 -2.19
CA GLY A 61 29.30 2.32 -1.95
C GLY A 61 28.27 2.11 -0.84
N THR A 62 27.69 3.20 -0.39
CA THR A 62 26.68 3.24 0.68
C THR A 62 25.45 4.01 0.20
N TYR A 63 24.36 3.97 0.95
CA TYR A 63 23.22 4.84 0.73
C TYR A 63 22.62 5.26 2.06
N ILE A 64 22.00 6.45 2.07
CA ILE A 64 21.37 7.03 3.26
C ILE A 64 19.87 6.84 3.14
N VAL A 65 19.27 6.33 4.20
CA VAL A 65 17.82 6.24 4.38
C VAL A 65 17.42 7.31 5.39
N SER A 66 16.61 8.27 4.96
CA SER A 66 16.05 9.28 5.85
C SER A 66 14.90 8.70 6.68
N GLN A 67 14.60 9.32 7.82
CA GLN A 67 13.45 8.94 8.65
C GLN A 67 12.14 8.94 7.85
N ALA A 68 11.93 9.96 7.02
CA ALA A 68 10.74 10.04 6.18
C ALA A 68 10.62 8.87 5.18
N SER A 69 11.74 8.42 4.60
CA SER A 69 11.77 7.28 3.69
C SER A 69 11.53 5.95 4.43
N ALA A 70 12.09 5.81 5.62
CA ALA A 70 11.85 4.67 6.50
C ALA A 70 10.36 4.57 6.88
N ASP A 71 9.77 5.66 7.35
CA ASP A 71 8.34 5.73 7.70
C ASP A 71 7.42 5.47 6.51
N GLN A 72 7.82 5.93 5.31
CA GLN A 72 7.07 5.65 4.09
C GLN A 72 7.15 4.16 3.71
N SER A 73 8.32 3.55 3.84
CA SER A 73 8.54 2.13 3.58
C SER A 73 7.71 1.26 4.52
N MET A 74 7.71 1.58 5.82
CA MET A 74 6.89 0.88 6.82
C MET A 74 5.39 1.01 6.52
N ARG A 75 4.91 2.22 6.18
CA ARG A 75 3.50 2.43 5.81
C ARG A 75 3.09 1.58 4.61
N LYS A 76 3.92 1.54 3.56
CA LYS A 76 3.65 0.74 2.36
C LYS A 76 3.66 -0.77 2.63
N PHE A 77 4.55 -1.22 3.51
CA PHE A 77 4.56 -2.60 3.98
C PHE A 77 3.26 -2.94 4.73
N HIS A 78 2.85 -2.09 5.67
CA HIS A 78 1.60 -2.28 6.41
C HIS A 78 0.37 -2.29 5.48
N ASP A 79 0.29 -1.33 4.54
CA ASP A 79 -0.76 -1.29 3.52
C ASP A 79 -0.83 -2.60 2.70
N SER A 80 0.34 -3.18 2.36
CA SER A 80 0.38 -4.44 1.61
C SER A 80 -0.17 -5.62 2.43
N LEU A 81 0.13 -5.68 3.73
CA LEU A 81 -0.40 -6.72 4.62
C LEU A 81 -1.91 -6.63 4.76
N VAL A 82 -2.43 -5.42 4.98
CA VAL A 82 -3.89 -5.17 5.09
C VAL A 82 -4.59 -5.56 3.79
N ARG A 83 -4.01 -5.22 2.64
CA ARG A 83 -4.57 -5.57 1.32
C ARG A 83 -4.60 -7.08 1.11
N GLU A 84 -3.52 -7.78 1.45
CA GLU A 84 -3.46 -9.24 1.31
C GLU A 84 -4.49 -9.93 2.20
N GLU A 85 -4.63 -9.49 3.45
CA GLU A 85 -5.61 -10.03 4.39
C GLU A 85 -7.04 -9.78 3.91
N THR A 86 -7.34 -8.57 3.46
CA THR A 86 -8.66 -8.22 2.89
C THR A 86 -8.99 -9.11 1.67
N LYS A 87 -7.99 -9.38 0.83
CA LYS A 87 -8.14 -10.28 -0.32
C LYS A 87 -8.45 -11.70 0.14
N LYS A 88 -7.72 -12.23 1.14
CA LYS A 88 -7.98 -13.56 1.71
C LYS A 88 -9.38 -13.68 2.29
N GLN A 89 -9.83 -12.71 3.08
CA GLN A 89 -11.18 -12.68 3.66
C GLN A 89 -12.28 -12.62 2.60
N THR A 90 -12.07 -11.82 1.54
CA THR A 90 -13.01 -11.72 0.43
C THR A 90 -13.12 -13.05 -0.30
N THR A 91 -11.99 -13.67 -0.64
CA THR A 91 -11.96 -14.98 -1.30
C THR A 91 -12.64 -16.04 -0.44
N GLN A 92 -12.36 -16.09 0.86
CA GLN A 92 -12.98 -17.05 1.78
C GLN A 92 -14.51 -16.84 1.86
N THR A 93 -14.97 -15.59 1.91
CA THR A 93 -16.39 -15.25 1.94
C THR A 93 -17.10 -15.71 0.68
N LEU A 94 -16.49 -15.47 -0.50
CA LEU A 94 -17.03 -15.92 -1.79
C LEU A 94 -17.10 -17.45 -1.87
N GLN A 95 -16.06 -18.15 -1.39
CA GLN A 95 -16.04 -19.62 -1.34
C GLN A 95 -17.15 -20.17 -0.45
N ARG A 96 -17.35 -19.59 0.75
CA ARG A 96 -18.44 -19.98 1.65
C ARG A 96 -19.82 -19.79 1.00
N ARG A 97 -20.04 -18.64 0.35
CA ARG A 97 -21.28 -18.36 -0.39
C ARG A 97 -21.51 -19.35 -1.53
N ALA A 98 -20.47 -19.68 -2.29
CA ALA A 98 -20.55 -20.66 -3.37
C ALA A 98 -20.88 -22.07 -2.84
N ALA A 99 -20.26 -22.49 -1.74
CA ALA A 99 -20.56 -23.77 -1.09
C ALA A 99 -22.00 -23.83 -0.56
N GLN A 100 -22.49 -22.74 0.03
CA GLN A 100 -23.87 -22.65 0.50
C GLN A 100 -24.88 -22.76 -0.66
N ARG A 101 -24.63 -22.09 -1.79
CA ARG A 101 -25.48 -22.22 -2.99
C ARG A 101 -25.55 -23.66 -3.47
N LYS A 102 -24.41 -24.34 -3.57
CA LYS A 102 -24.35 -25.77 -3.95
C LYS A 102 -25.16 -26.66 -3.01
N ARG A 103 -25.18 -26.37 -1.70
CA ARG A 103 -26.01 -27.12 -0.73
C ARG A 103 -27.51 -26.88 -0.97
N ILE A 104 -27.92 -25.63 -1.17
CA ILE A 104 -29.33 -25.30 -1.46
C ILE A 104 -29.80 -25.97 -2.75
N ASP A 105 -28.97 -25.95 -3.79
CA ASP A 105 -29.30 -26.59 -5.07
C ASP A 105 -29.39 -28.12 -4.93
N ALA A 106 -28.52 -28.74 -4.12
CA ALA A 106 -28.56 -30.18 -3.85
C ALA A 106 -29.73 -30.63 -2.96
N SER A 107 -30.19 -29.75 -2.06
CA SER A 107 -31.37 -30.02 -1.20
C SER A 107 -32.70 -29.73 -1.90
N ARG A 108 -32.67 -29.18 -3.12
CA ARG A 108 -33.87 -28.97 -3.90
C ARG A 108 -34.37 -30.35 -4.34
N PRO A 109 -35.53 -30.84 -3.84
CA PRO A 109 -36.08 -32.09 -4.35
C PRO A 109 -36.25 -31.97 -5.87
N ASP A 110 -36.11 -33.09 -6.58
CA ASP A 110 -36.41 -33.22 -8.02
C ASP A 110 -37.87 -32.83 -8.26
N SER A 111 -38.11 -31.52 -8.24
CA SER A 111 -39.39 -30.93 -8.54
C SER A 111 -39.57 -31.22 -10.03
N PRO A 112 -40.58 -32.01 -10.42
CA PRO A 112 -40.83 -32.30 -11.82
C PRO A 112 -40.88 -30.98 -12.56
N SER A 113 -40.03 -30.88 -13.58
CA SER A 113 -39.82 -29.66 -14.38
C SER A 113 -41.15 -28.99 -14.67
N PRO A 114 -41.40 -27.74 -14.23
CA PRO A 114 -42.60 -27.05 -14.65
C PRO A 114 -42.52 -26.87 -16.17
N ILE A 115 -43.41 -27.55 -16.89
CA ILE A 115 -43.63 -27.48 -18.35
C ILE A 115 -44.09 -26.07 -18.80
N PHE A 116 -44.02 -25.06 -17.92
CA PHE A 116 -44.16 -23.67 -18.31
C PHE A 116 -42.90 -23.19 -19.03
N ARG A 117 -42.85 -23.48 -20.34
CA ARG A 117 -42.09 -22.71 -21.32
C ARG A 117 -42.49 -21.24 -21.15
N ARG A 118 -41.71 -20.46 -20.40
CA ARG A 118 -41.83 -19.00 -20.47
C ARG A 118 -41.64 -18.62 -21.94
N PRO A 119 -42.53 -17.80 -22.52
CA PRO A 119 -42.31 -17.23 -23.84
C PRO A 119 -40.92 -16.60 -23.83
N ARG A 120 -40.09 -17.03 -24.78
CA ARG A 120 -38.78 -16.47 -25.03
C ARG A 120 -39.02 -15.05 -25.54
N LEU A 121 -39.21 -14.09 -24.64
CA LEU A 121 -39.19 -12.68 -25.01
C LEU A 121 -37.81 -12.46 -25.63
N ASN A 122 -37.82 -12.07 -26.91
CA ASN A 122 -36.63 -11.72 -27.66
C ASN A 122 -35.82 -10.74 -26.82
N LEU A 123 -34.68 -11.21 -26.34
CA LEU A 123 -33.64 -10.37 -25.77
C LEU A 123 -32.98 -9.65 -26.95
N GLU A 124 -33.72 -8.71 -27.52
CA GLU A 124 -33.19 -7.80 -28.52
C GLU A 124 -32.06 -7.02 -27.85
N LYS A 125 -30.91 -7.08 -28.50
CA LYS A 125 -29.62 -6.52 -28.11
C LYS A 125 -29.75 -5.13 -27.49
N MET A 126 -29.73 -5.06 -26.16
CA MET A 126 -29.40 -3.81 -25.48
C MET A 126 -27.89 -3.61 -25.67
N HIS A 127 -27.52 -2.87 -26.73
CA HIS A 127 -26.17 -2.36 -26.91
C HIS A 127 -25.86 -1.44 -25.73
N TYR A 128 -24.94 -1.89 -24.87
CA TYR A 128 -24.39 -1.06 -23.82
C TYR A 128 -23.35 -0.14 -24.45
N ASP A 129 -23.69 1.14 -24.60
CA ASP A 129 -22.75 2.19 -25.01
C ASP A 129 -21.90 2.60 -23.79
N PRO A 130 -20.58 2.31 -23.76
CA PRO A 130 -19.73 2.59 -22.60
C PRO A 130 -19.37 4.08 -22.45
N HIS A 131 -19.79 4.96 -23.37
CA HIS A 131 -19.30 6.34 -23.44
C HIS A 131 -20.16 7.41 -22.76
N HIS A 132 -21.22 7.04 -22.02
CA HIS A 132 -22.07 8.00 -21.29
C HIS A 132 -22.03 7.80 -19.77
N GLY A 133 -20.87 8.12 -19.19
CA GLY A 133 -20.62 8.04 -17.75
C GLY A 133 -20.05 9.33 -17.16
N GLN A 134 -20.47 10.52 -17.60
CA GLN A 134 -20.30 11.72 -16.76
C GLN A 134 -21.38 11.73 -15.68
N VAL A 135 -21.15 10.94 -14.63
CA VAL A 135 -21.89 11.10 -13.38
C VAL A 135 -21.32 12.35 -12.71
N SER A 136 -22.05 13.46 -12.83
CA SER A 136 -21.81 14.64 -12.01
C SER A 136 -22.01 14.22 -10.55
N VAL A 137 -20.91 14.02 -9.84
CA VAL A 137 -20.91 13.76 -8.40
C VAL A 137 -21.35 15.07 -7.75
N GLN A 138 -22.64 15.20 -7.51
CA GLN A 138 -23.21 16.31 -6.75
C GLN A 138 -22.61 16.22 -5.33
N GLN A 139 -21.68 17.13 -5.03
CA GLN A 139 -21.02 17.24 -3.73
C GLN A 139 -22.08 17.54 -2.68
N VAL A 140 -22.52 16.52 -1.96
CA VAL A 140 -23.25 16.69 -0.70
C VAL A 140 -22.28 17.25 0.34
N PRO A 141 -22.54 18.43 0.92
CA PRO A 141 -21.69 18.98 1.97
C PRO A 141 -21.79 18.08 3.21
N ILE A 142 -20.68 17.42 3.55
CA ILE A 142 -20.55 16.65 4.79
C ILE A 142 -20.29 17.64 5.93
N SER A 143 -21.35 18.26 6.43
CA SER A 143 -21.33 19.00 7.71
C SER A 143 -21.70 18.03 8.84
N MET A 144 -20.73 17.22 9.27
CA MET A 144 -20.84 16.46 10.52
C MET A 144 -19.67 16.86 11.41
N ALA A 145 -19.93 17.89 12.23
CA ALA A 145 -19.10 18.29 13.35
C ALA A 145 -18.97 17.10 14.31
N ARG A 146 -17.82 16.41 14.27
CA ARG A 146 -17.43 15.48 15.32
C ARG A 146 -16.80 16.29 16.44
N GLN A 147 -17.54 16.45 17.53
CA GLN A 147 -16.98 16.89 18.81
C GLN A 147 -16.01 15.81 19.29
N SER A 148 -14.74 16.18 19.43
CA SER A 148 -13.69 15.32 19.99
C SER A 148 -13.93 15.15 21.49
N PRO A 149 -13.99 13.93 22.04
CA PRO A 149 -13.92 13.73 23.47
C PRO A 149 -12.49 14.01 23.95
N THR A 150 -12.35 15.01 24.82
CA THR A 150 -11.17 15.29 25.63
C THR A 150 -10.97 14.17 26.66
N LEU A 151 -10.17 13.17 26.30
CA LEU A 151 -9.71 12.14 27.24
C LEU A 151 -8.41 12.61 27.88
N GLY A 152 -8.55 13.36 28.98
CA GLY A 152 -7.46 13.56 29.93
C GLY A 152 -7.27 12.27 30.72
N GLN A 153 -6.15 11.56 30.48
CA GLN A 153 -5.69 10.49 31.35
C GLN A 153 -4.29 10.83 31.85
N TYR A 154 -4.23 11.19 33.13
CA TYR A 154 -3.04 11.22 33.96
C TYR A 154 -2.42 9.83 34.00
N PHE A 155 -1.17 9.70 33.56
CA PHE A 155 -0.33 8.53 33.83
C PHE A 155 0.60 8.85 34.99
N PRO A 156 0.52 8.15 36.14
CA PRO A 156 1.51 8.29 37.20
C PRO A 156 2.83 7.62 36.79
N SER A 157 3.95 8.31 37.00
CA SER A 157 5.30 7.80 36.77
C SER A 157 5.68 6.71 37.79
N PRO A 158 6.38 5.64 37.39
CA PRO A 158 6.94 4.67 38.33
C PRO A 158 8.19 5.25 38.99
N GLN A 159 8.22 5.26 40.32
CA GLN A 159 9.45 5.51 41.08
C GLN A 159 10.30 4.24 41.10
N HIS A 160 11.50 4.32 40.52
CA HIS A 160 12.53 3.30 40.69
C HIS A 160 13.23 3.52 42.02
N ASN A 161 13.02 2.62 42.98
CA ASN A 161 13.92 2.45 44.11
C ASN A 161 15.15 1.67 43.64
N LEU A 162 16.30 2.35 43.65
CA LEU A 162 17.61 1.71 43.60
C LEU A 162 17.98 1.32 45.03
N SER A 163 18.37 0.06 45.21
CA SER A 163 19.06 -0.46 46.38
C SER A 163 20.33 -1.15 45.92
#